data_AF-A0A2N2GR83-F1
#
_entry.id   AF-A0A2N2GR83-F1
#
_cell.length_a   1.000
_cell.length_b   1.000
_cell.length_c   1.000
_cell.angle_alpha   90.00
_cell.angle_beta   90.00
_cell.angle_gamma   90.00
#
_symmetry.space_group_name_H-M   'P 1'
#
loop_
_entity.id
_entity.type
_entity.pdbx_description
1 polymer ?
#
loop_
_entity_poly.entity_id
_entity_poly.type
_entity_poly.pdbx_seq_one_letter_code
_entity_poly.pdbx_strand_id
1 'polypeptide(L)'
;MLSPTAILGYGFPESSFERGMEADPHCIAVDAGSTDPGPTYLGSGKPFTDRTGVKRDLRYMLKAGISRKIPVIIGTAGGSGAAPHVAWCREIIEEIAREEDLHFRMAIIHSDVDRGVVLRELNAGRITPLPFVPELTPESLAQTSHIVAQIGMEPYFKALDTGADVILAGRSYDPAVFAAMPVKLGF
;
A
#
# COMPACT_ATOMS: atom_id res chain seq x y z
N MET A 1 -3.80 -11.79 -12.27
CA MET A 1 -3.56 -10.46 -11.69
C MET A 1 -2.85 -9.61 -12.72
N LEU A 2 -3.13 -8.32 -12.75
CA LEU A 2 -2.35 -7.32 -13.48
C LEU A 2 -1.61 -6.42 -12.48
N SER A 3 -0.29 -6.30 -12.62
CA SER A 3 0.50 -5.26 -11.96
C SER A 3 0.92 -4.23 -13.01
N PRO A 4 0.36 -3.02 -12.98
CA PRO A 4 0.54 -2.08 -14.08
C PRO A 4 1.90 -1.38 -14.05
N THR A 5 2.52 -1.26 -12.87
CA THR A 5 3.81 -0.58 -12.68
C THR A 5 4.56 -1.16 -11.48
N ALA A 6 5.86 -0.92 -11.42
CA ALA A 6 6.72 -1.38 -10.33
C ALA A 6 6.50 -0.59 -9.03
N ILE A 7 6.22 0.71 -9.14
CA ILE A 7 5.94 1.61 -8.02
C ILE A 7 4.80 2.54 -8.44
N LEU A 8 3.77 2.66 -7.60
CA LEU A 8 2.66 3.57 -7.86
C LEU A 8 3.16 5.01 -8.08
N GLY A 9 2.86 5.56 -9.26
CA GLY A 9 3.27 6.90 -9.69
C GLY A 9 4.42 6.92 -10.68
N TYR A 10 5.07 5.78 -10.97
CA TYR A 10 6.09 5.70 -12.02
C TYR A 10 5.49 5.67 -13.43
N GLY A 11 4.19 5.40 -13.55
CA GLY A 11 3.54 5.29 -14.83
C GLY A 11 3.76 3.96 -15.53
N PHE A 12 2.99 3.80 -16.60
CA PHE A 12 3.05 2.68 -17.54
C PHE A 12 2.52 3.11 -18.92
N PRO A 13 2.88 2.41 -20.01
CA PRO A 13 2.25 2.62 -21.31
C PRO A 13 0.79 2.20 -21.28
N GLU A 14 -0.11 3.06 -21.75
CA GLU A 14 -1.56 2.81 -21.74
C GLU A 14 -1.93 1.57 -22.55
N SER A 15 -1.30 1.37 -23.72
CA SER A 15 -1.49 0.18 -24.55
C SER A 15 -1.10 -1.13 -23.84
N SER A 16 -0.10 -1.09 -22.95
CA SER A 16 0.30 -2.26 -22.16
C SER A 16 -0.71 -2.56 -21.07
N PHE A 17 -1.27 -1.52 -20.44
CA PHE A 17 -2.34 -1.67 -19.46
C PHE A 17 -3.62 -2.21 -20.09
N GLU A 18 -4.05 -1.65 -21.22
CA GLU A 18 -5.21 -2.12 -21.98
C GLU A 18 -5.06 -3.58 -22.39
N ARG A 19 -3.88 -3.94 -22.95
CA ARG A 19 -3.56 -5.32 -23.31
C ARG A 19 -3.60 -6.26 -22.10
N GLY A 20 -3.10 -5.83 -20.95
CA GLY A 20 -3.17 -6.60 -19.70
C GLY A 20 -4.61 -6.80 -19.22
N MET A 21 -5.47 -5.80 -19.39
CA MET A 21 -6.89 -5.88 -19.04
C MET A 21 -7.69 -6.80 -19.98
N GLU A 22 -7.27 -7.01 -21.22
CA GLU A 22 -7.89 -7.99 -22.13
C GLU A 22 -7.80 -9.43 -21.61
N ALA A 23 -6.84 -9.73 -20.73
CA ALA A 23 -6.67 -11.05 -20.13
C ALA A 23 -7.60 -11.30 -18.92
N ASP A 24 -8.54 -10.38 -18.65
CA ASP A 24 -9.53 -10.46 -17.56
C ASP A 24 -8.92 -10.82 -16.19
N PRO A 25 -8.03 -9.97 -15.65
CA PRO A 25 -7.30 -10.31 -14.43
C PRO A 25 -8.23 -10.35 -13.21
N HIS A 26 -8.05 -11.34 -12.33
CA HIS A 26 -8.79 -11.43 -11.06
C HIS A 26 -8.60 -10.24 -10.11
N CYS A 27 -7.54 -9.45 -10.26
CA CYS A 27 -7.30 -8.19 -9.55
C CYS A 27 -6.30 -7.32 -10.30
N ILE A 28 -6.36 -6.01 -10.05
CA ILE A 28 -5.32 -5.04 -10.41
C ILE A 28 -4.59 -4.70 -9.11
N ALA A 29 -3.29 -4.97 -9.04
CA ALA A 29 -2.53 -4.81 -7.80
C ALA A 29 -1.27 -3.99 -8.04
N VAL A 30 -0.92 -3.12 -7.11
CA VAL A 30 0.32 -2.34 -7.14
C VAL A 30 0.83 -2.14 -5.72
N ASP A 31 2.15 -2.24 -5.55
CA ASP A 31 2.82 -1.79 -4.33
C ASP A 31 3.61 -0.51 -4.64
N ALA A 32 3.83 0.32 -3.62
CA ALA A 32 4.72 1.46 -3.74
C ALA A 32 5.85 1.42 -2.71
N GLY A 33 5.98 0.31 -1.96
CA GLY A 33 6.89 0.21 -0.83
C GLY A 33 8.33 0.19 -1.29
N SER A 34 9.16 1.04 -0.68
CA SER A 34 10.62 0.97 -0.88
C SER A 34 11.36 1.41 0.38
N THR A 35 12.58 0.90 0.54
CA THR A 35 13.57 1.39 1.52
C THR A 35 14.72 2.15 0.86
N ASP A 36 14.86 2.06 -0.45
CA ASP A 36 15.98 2.65 -1.21
C ASP A 36 16.09 4.18 -1.04
N PRO A 37 14.98 4.94 -0.93
CA PRO A 37 15.04 6.39 -0.71
C PRO A 37 15.49 6.79 0.70
N GLY A 38 15.78 5.81 1.58
CA GLY A 38 16.17 6.03 2.97
C GLY A 38 15.00 6.45 3.87
N PRO A 39 15.30 6.84 5.12
CA PRO A 39 14.28 7.05 6.16
C PRO A 39 13.50 8.37 6.02
N THR A 40 13.92 9.28 5.14
CA THR A 40 13.39 10.65 5.03
C THR A 40 11.88 10.69 4.83
N TYR A 41 11.33 9.87 3.94
CA TYR A 41 9.90 9.91 3.59
C TYR A 41 9.03 9.36 4.71
N LEU A 42 9.44 8.24 5.32
CA LEU A 42 8.78 7.72 6.52
C LEU A 42 8.85 8.73 7.66
N GLY A 43 10.03 9.30 7.94
CA GLY A 43 10.24 10.22 9.06
C GLY A 43 9.53 11.58 8.91
N SER A 44 9.34 12.05 7.67
CA SER A 44 8.66 13.32 7.39
C SER A 44 7.17 13.19 7.10
N GLY A 45 6.66 11.96 6.90
CA GLY A 45 5.27 11.72 6.53
C GLY A 45 4.91 12.17 5.11
N LYS A 46 5.92 12.38 4.24
CA LYS A 46 5.73 12.87 2.87
C LYS A 46 5.88 11.73 1.87
N PRO A 47 5.11 11.74 0.76
CA PRO A 47 5.21 10.71 -0.26
C PRO A 47 6.56 10.73 -0.98
N PHE A 48 7.02 9.55 -1.39
CA PHE A 48 8.21 9.39 -2.22
C PHE A 48 7.98 9.80 -3.68
N THR A 49 6.84 9.40 -4.26
CA THR A 49 6.45 9.73 -5.65
C THR A 49 5.59 10.98 -5.73
N ASP A 50 5.58 11.62 -6.89
CA ASP A 50 4.80 12.83 -7.09
C ASP A 50 3.30 12.54 -7.20
N ARG A 51 2.50 13.52 -6.78
CA ARG A 51 1.04 13.39 -6.78
C ARG A 51 0.45 13.22 -8.18
N THR A 52 1.04 13.86 -9.20
CA THR A 52 0.51 13.84 -10.57
C THR A 52 0.62 12.43 -11.15
N GLY A 53 1.78 11.79 -11.01
CA GLY A 53 2.01 10.41 -11.38
C GLY A 53 1.08 9.45 -10.64
N VAL A 54 1.00 9.56 -9.31
CA VAL A 54 0.12 8.70 -8.50
C VAL A 54 -1.34 8.84 -8.91
N LYS A 55 -1.83 10.07 -9.11
CA LYS A 55 -3.20 10.32 -9.56
C LYS A 55 -3.46 9.73 -10.95
N ARG A 56 -2.52 9.87 -11.88
CA ARG A 56 -2.63 9.29 -13.23
C ARG A 56 -2.81 7.78 -13.14
N ASP A 57 -1.91 7.09 -12.44
CA ASP A 57 -1.89 5.63 -12.35
C ASP A 57 -3.16 5.12 -11.66
N LEU A 58 -3.53 5.72 -10.51
CA LEU A 58 -4.76 5.38 -9.81
C LEU A 58 -6.00 5.60 -10.67
N ARG A 59 -6.06 6.66 -11.50
CA ARG A 59 -7.22 6.90 -12.37
C ARG A 59 -7.43 5.76 -13.35
N TYR A 60 -6.38 5.28 -14.02
CA TYR A 60 -6.48 4.14 -14.92
C TYR A 60 -6.92 2.86 -14.18
N MET A 61 -6.28 2.57 -13.05
CA MET A 61 -6.57 1.39 -12.24
C MET A 61 -8.02 1.38 -11.73
N LEU A 62 -8.49 2.50 -11.15
CA LEU A 62 -9.83 2.63 -10.60
C LEU A 62 -10.89 2.55 -11.69
N LYS A 63 -10.75 3.28 -12.80
CA LYS A 63 -11.74 3.21 -13.90
C LYS A 63 -11.87 1.79 -14.46
N ALA A 64 -10.76 1.11 -14.70
CA ALA A 64 -10.77 -0.25 -15.23
C ALA A 64 -11.29 -1.27 -14.22
N GLY A 65 -10.85 -1.18 -12.96
CA GLY A 65 -11.26 -2.07 -11.88
C GLY A 65 -12.75 -1.96 -11.58
N ILE A 66 -13.25 -0.75 -11.32
CA ILE A 66 -14.64 -0.52 -10.91
C ILE A 66 -15.62 -0.89 -12.03
N SER A 67 -15.36 -0.49 -13.28
CA SER A 67 -16.25 -0.80 -14.41
C SER A 67 -16.39 -2.30 -14.70
N ARG A 68 -15.35 -3.08 -14.39
CA ARG A 68 -15.32 -4.53 -14.61
C ARG A 68 -15.53 -5.36 -13.34
N LYS A 69 -15.75 -4.72 -12.19
CA LYS A 69 -15.85 -5.37 -10.88
C LYS A 69 -14.60 -6.21 -10.54
N ILE A 70 -13.44 -5.70 -10.93
CA ILE A 70 -12.13 -6.28 -10.64
C ILE A 70 -11.53 -5.49 -9.45
N PRO A 71 -11.20 -6.15 -8.33
CA PRO A 71 -10.63 -5.47 -7.17
C PRO A 71 -9.31 -4.75 -7.49
N VAL A 72 -9.18 -3.53 -6.98
CA VAL A 72 -7.96 -2.71 -7.06
C VAL A 72 -7.26 -2.73 -5.71
N ILE A 73 -6.03 -3.23 -5.67
CA ILE A 73 -5.24 -3.38 -4.44
C ILE A 73 -4.02 -2.47 -4.50
N ILE A 74 -3.94 -1.55 -3.55
CA ILE A 74 -2.78 -0.71 -3.30
C ILE A 74 -2.13 -1.21 -2.02
N GLY A 75 -0.89 -1.70 -2.13
CA GLY A 75 -0.05 -2.11 -1.02
C GLY A 75 0.35 -0.93 -0.16
N THR A 76 1.56 -0.44 -0.35
CA THR A 76 2.12 0.66 0.43
C THR A 76 1.67 2.02 -0.08
N ALA A 77 0.92 2.76 0.74
CA ALA A 77 0.61 4.15 0.45
C ALA A 77 1.85 5.06 0.53
N GLY A 78 2.04 5.92 -0.49
CA GLY A 78 3.02 7.02 -0.49
C GLY A 78 4.49 6.61 -0.30
N GLY A 79 4.85 5.35 -0.56
CA GLY A 79 6.24 4.87 -0.44
C GLY A 79 6.61 4.26 0.91
N SER A 80 6.01 4.78 1.99
CA SER A 80 6.40 4.43 3.37
C SER A 80 5.25 3.91 4.23
N GLY A 81 3.99 4.24 3.91
CA GLY A 81 2.82 3.56 4.47
C GLY A 81 2.39 3.94 5.89
N ALA A 82 2.99 4.96 6.54
CA ALA A 82 2.46 5.50 7.79
C ALA A 82 1.14 6.26 7.58
N ALA A 83 0.39 6.55 8.66
CA ALA A 83 -0.92 7.19 8.60
C ALA A 83 -1.00 8.44 7.70
N PRO A 84 -0.03 9.38 7.69
CA PRO A 84 -0.05 10.52 6.76
C PRO A 84 -0.01 10.11 5.29
N HIS A 85 0.71 9.04 4.94
CA HIS A 85 0.80 8.53 3.58
C HIS A 85 -0.51 7.86 3.14
N VAL A 86 -1.15 7.12 4.05
CA VAL A 86 -2.46 6.50 3.81
C VAL A 86 -3.51 7.59 3.60
N ALA A 87 -3.54 8.61 4.46
CA ALA A 87 -4.44 9.75 4.32
C ALA A 87 -4.23 10.48 2.98
N TRP A 88 -2.98 10.76 2.63
CA TRP A 88 -2.62 11.41 1.36
C TRP A 88 -3.07 10.60 0.13
N CYS A 89 -2.82 9.28 0.11
CA CYS A 89 -3.22 8.43 -1.00
C CYS A 89 -4.75 8.30 -1.09
N ARG A 90 -5.43 8.19 0.05
CA ARG A 90 -6.89 8.19 0.16
C ARG A 90 -7.51 9.45 -0.45
N GLU A 91 -6.96 10.63 -0.15
CA GLU A 91 -7.46 11.89 -0.72
C GLU A 91 -7.41 11.88 -2.26
N ILE A 92 -6.36 11.30 -2.85
CA ILE A 92 -6.23 11.16 -4.30
C ILE A 92 -7.29 10.20 -4.86
N ILE A 93 -7.51 9.06 -4.20
CA ILE A 93 -8.55 8.08 -4.58
C ILE A 93 -9.94 8.72 -4.53
N GLU A 94 -10.26 9.43 -3.45
CA GLU A 94 -11.56 10.11 -3.28
C GLU A 94 -11.75 11.26 -4.27
N GLU A 95 -10.68 11.98 -4.61
CA GLU A 95 -10.69 13.00 -5.67
C GLU A 95 -11.01 12.38 -7.03
N ILE A 96 -10.34 11.30 -7.42
CA ILE A 96 -10.64 10.58 -8.67
C ILE A 96 -12.07 10.07 -8.66
N ALA A 97 -12.55 9.52 -7.54
CA ALA A 97 -13.92 9.02 -7.43
C ALA A 97 -14.95 10.11 -7.71
N ARG A 98 -14.74 11.33 -7.20
CA ARG A 98 -15.61 12.48 -7.50
C ARG A 98 -15.49 12.96 -8.95
N GLU A 99 -14.29 13.00 -9.50
CA GLU A 99 -14.04 13.46 -10.87
C GLU A 99 -14.63 12.53 -11.93
N GLU A 100 -14.60 11.22 -11.69
CA GLU A 100 -14.99 10.18 -12.63
C GLU A 100 -16.35 9.53 -12.30
N ASP A 101 -17.07 10.07 -11.31
CA ASP A 101 -18.36 9.57 -10.81
C ASP A 101 -18.32 8.06 -10.45
N LEU A 102 -17.26 7.65 -9.75
CA LEU A 102 -17.07 6.25 -9.35
C LEU A 102 -17.68 5.97 -7.98
N HIS A 103 -18.44 4.89 -7.89
CA HIS A 103 -18.98 4.38 -6.63
C HIS A 103 -18.40 3.01 -6.32
N PHE A 104 -17.80 2.87 -5.14
CA PHE A 104 -17.15 1.65 -4.71
C PHE A 104 -17.02 1.56 -3.19
N ARG A 105 -16.82 0.34 -2.70
CA ARG A 105 -16.46 0.06 -1.31
C ARG A 105 -14.94 0.04 -1.18
N MET A 106 -14.41 0.89 -0.31
CA MET A 106 -12.98 0.94 -0.01
C MET A 106 -12.69 0.39 1.38
N ALA A 107 -11.75 -0.55 1.47
CA ALA A 107 -11.16 -0.99 2.73
C ALA A 107 -9.79 -0.33 2.94
N ILE A 108 -9.50 0.08 4.18
CA ILE A 108 -8.21 0.67 4.56
C ILE A 108 -7.55 -0.24 5.61
N ILE A 109 -6.29 -0.61 5.36
CA ILE A 109 -5.48 -1.45 6.26
C ILE A 109 -4.33 -0.61 6.80
N HIS A 110 -4.42 -0.13 8.04
CA HIS A 110 -3.35 0.63 8.66
C HIS A 110 -2.20 -0.26 9.12
N SER A 111 -0.97 0.28 9.05
CA SER A 111 0.25 -0.39 9.54
C SER A 111 0.90 0.30 10.72
N ASP A 112 0.40 1.45 11.17
CA ASP A 112 1.00 2.21 12.27
C ASP A 112 1.06 1.38 13.56
N VAL A 113 2.21 1.43 14.24
CA VAL A 113 2.43 0.74 15.52
C VAL A 113 2.59 1.78 16.62
N ASP A 114 1.84 1.59 17.69
CA ASP A 114 1.96 2.44 18.87
C ASP A 114 3.37 2.34 19.49
N ARG A 115 3.96 3.50 19.81
CA ARG A 115 5.31 3.57 20.38
C ARG A 115 5.40 2.86 21.74
N GLY A 116 4.34 2.92 22.55
CA GLY A 116 4.26 2.26 23.84
C GLY A 116 4.30 0.73 23.71
N VAL A 117 3.67 0.18 22.67
CA VAL A 117 3.82 -1.24 22.30
C VAL A 117 5.29 -1.55 22.04
N VAL A 118 5.95 -0.80 21.16
CA VAL A 118 7.37 -1.05 20.82
C VAL A 118 8.28 -0.94 22.03
N LEU A 119 8.10 0.07 22.87
CA LEU A 119 8.91 0.26 24.08
C LEU A 119 8.75 -0.92 25.06
N ARG A 120 7.53 -1.42 25.23
CA ARG A 120 7.27 -2.59 26.08
C ARG A 120 7.95 -3.85 25.53
N GLU A 121 7.86 -4.08 24.22
CA GLU A 121 8.50 -5.24 23.58
C GLU A 121 10.04 -5.13 23.62
N LEU A 122 10.58 -3.91 23.48
CA LEU A 122 12.01 -3.63 23.63
C LEU A 122 12.51 -3.97 25.04
N ASN A 123 11.82 -3.46 26.07
CA ASN A 123 12.17 -3.73 27.47
C ASN A 123 12.05 -5.22 27.84
N ALA A 124 11.22 -5.96 27.12
CA ALA A 124 11.09 -7.40 27.28
C ALA A 124 12.12 -8.23 26.49
N GLY A 125 13.07 -7.58 25.80
CA GLY A 125 14.10 -8.25 25.01
C GLY A 125 13.56 -8.99 23.77
N ARG A 126 12.40 -8.60 23.25
CA ARG A 126 11.73 -9.26 22.11
C ARG A 126 11.97 -8.58 20.75
N ILE A 127 12.77 -7.52 20.72
CA ILE A 127 13.12 -6.82 19.49
C ILE A 127 14.58 -7.14 19.15
N THR A 128 14.78 -7.68 17.96
CA THR A 128 16.12 -7.94 17.40
C THR A 128 16.29 -7.13 16.12
N PRO A 129 17.43 -6.46 15.93
CA PRO A 129 17.69 -5.73 14.70
C PRO A 129 17.85 -6.68 13.51
N LEU A 130 17.56 -6.17 12.30
CA LEU A 130 17.95 -6.84 11.06
C LEU A 130 19.47 -6.73 10.86
N PRO A 131 20.07 -7.59 10.01
CA PRO A 131 21.48 -7.47 9.64
C PRO A 131 21.81 -6.04 9.17
N PHE A 132 22.95 -5.52 9.65
CA PHE A 132 23.45 -4.17 9.32
C PHE A 132 22.58 -3.00 9.79
N VAL A 133 21.60 -3.26 10.66
CA VAL A 133 20.79 -2.21 11.32
C VAL A 133 21.24 -2.08 12.78
N PRO A 134 21.44 -0.86 13.32
CA PRO A 134 21.76 -0.66 14.73
C PRO A 134 20.66 -1.20 15.65
N GLU A 135 21.02 -1.55 16.88
CA GLU A 135 20.04 -1.89 17.92
C GLU A 135 19.09 -0.72 18.18
N LEU A 136 17.81 -1.04 18.37
CA LEU A 136 16.83 -0.06 18.81
C LEU A 136 17.06 0.23 20.30
N THR A 137 17.13 1.51 20.66
CA THR A 137 17.26 1.94 22.06
C THR A 137 16.03 2.76 22.46
N PRO A 138 15.73 2.90 23.76
CA PRO A 138 14.66 3.79 24.22
C PRO A 138 14.82 5.23 23.70
N GLU A 139 16.05 5.72 23.58
CA GLU A 139 16.37 7.06 23.10
C GLU A 139 16.09 7.19 21.60
N SER A 140 16.53 6.23 20.77
CA SER A 140 16.26 6.27 19.33
C SER A 140 14.77 6.03 19.01
N LEU A 141 14.08 5.21 19.81
CA LEU A 141 12.64 5.04 19.74
C LEU A 141 11.89 6.34 20.06
N ALA A 142 12.33 7.08 21.09
CA ALA A 142 11.73 8.37 21.46
C ALA A 142 11.84 9.42 20.34
N GLN A 143 12.92 9.36 19.55
CA GLN A 143 13.17 10.24 18.41
C GLN A 143 12.50 9.79 17.10
N THR A 144 11.89 8.61 17.07
CA THR A 144 11.27 8.05 15.85
C THR A 144 9.90 8.70 15.59
N SER A 145 9.75 9.36 14.44
CA SER A 145 8.49 10.04 14.07
C SER A 145 7.34 9.07 13.79
N HIS A 146 7.60 8.01 13.02
CA HIS A 146 6.59 7.07 12.55
C HIS A 146 7.12 5.64 12.65
N ILE A 147 6.27 4.73 13.11
CA ILE A 147 6.58 3.31 13.22
C ILE A 147 5.51 2.55 12.47
N VAL A 148 5.91 1.68 11.56
CA VAL A 148 5.00 0.87 10.76
C VAL A 148 5.38 -0.61 10.86
N ALA A 149 4.37 -1.46 10.96
CA ALA A 149 4.48 -2.89 10.75
C ALA A 149 4.54 -3.19 9.25
N GLN A 150 4.95 -4.41 8.91
CA GLN A 150 4.88 -4.92 7.55
C GLN A 150 3.65 -5.81 7.39
N ILE A 151 2.68 -5.36 6.60
CA ILE A 151 1.41 -6.06 6.40
C ILE A 151 1.65 -7.35 5.59
N GLY A 152 1.20 -8.47 6.16
CA GLY A 152 1.13 -9.78 5.52
C GLY A 152 -0.15 -9.97 4.68
N MET A 153 -0.45 -11.20 4.31
CA MET A 153 -1.54 -11.52 3.38
C MET A 153 -2.92 -11.57 4.04
N GLU A 154 -2.97 -11.90 5.34
CA GLU A 154 -4.20 -12.14 6.09
C GLU A 154 -5.12 -10.90 6.15
N PRO A 155 -4.61 -9.66 6.32
CA PRO A 155 -5.45 -8.47 6.25
C PRO A 155 -6.09 -8.25 4.87
N TYR A 156 -5.40 -8.61 3.78
CA TYR A 156 -5.97 -8.52 2.43
C TYR A 156 -7.10 -9.52 2.21
N PHE A 157 -6.97 -10.75 2.71
CA PHE A 157 -8.07 -11.72 2.67
C PHE A 157 -9.32 -11.18 3.34
N LYS A 158 -9.17 -10.66 4.56
CA LYS A 158 -10.27 -10.05 5.30
C LYS A 158 -10.91 -8.90 4.53
N ALA A 159 -10.11 -8.02 3.93
CA ALA A 159 -10.62 -6.91 3.13
C ALA A 159 -11.40 -7.40 1.90
N LEU A 160 -10.86 -8.39 1.16
CA LEU A 160 -11.53 -9.00 0.02
C LEU A 160 -12.85 -9.69 0.42
N ASP A 161 -12.89 -10.36 1.57
CA ASP A 161 -14.09 -11.01 2.12
C ASP A 161 -15.22 -10.02 2.46
N THR A 162 -14.90 -8.75 2.73
CA THR A 162 -15.92 -7.72 2.93
C THR A 162 -16.56 -7.21 1.64
N GLY A 163 -16.13 -7.72 0.47
CA GLY A 163 -16.52 -7.22 -0.84
C GLY A 163 -15.97 -5.81 -1.10
N ALA A 164 -14.74 -5.54 -0.71
CA ALA A 164 -14.06 -4.28 -1.04
C ALA A 164 -13.64 -4.29 -2.51
N ASP A 165 -14.05 -3.27 -3.26
CA ASP A 165 -13.62 -3.06 -4.65
C ASP A 165 -12.25 -2.40 -4.71
N VAL A 166 -11.92 -1.59 -3.69
CA VAL A 166 -10.62 -0.93 -3.54
C VAL A 166 -10.05 -1.24 -2.16
N ILE A 167 -8.79 -1.64 -2.13
CA ILE A 167 -8.04 -1.86 -0.89
C ILE A 167 -6.84 -0.91 -0.90
N LEU A 168 -6.74 -0.08 0.13
CA LEU A 168 -5.58 0.80 0.37
C LEU A 168 -4.91 0.38 1.67
N ALA A 169 -3.65 -0.03 1.62
CA ALA A 169 -2.91 -0.38 2.82
C ALA A 169 -1.81 0.63 3.18
N GLY A 170 -1.34 0.51 4.42
CA GLY A 170 -0.09 1.09 4.89
C GLY A 170 1.10 0.27 4.40
N ARG A 171 2.18 0.22 5.18
CA ARG A 171 3.40 -0.48 4.79
C ARG A 171 3.16 -1.98 4.61
N SER A 172 3.42 -2.47 3.41
CA SER A 172 3.08 -3.83 2.99
C SER A 172 4.32 -4.62 2.60
N TYR A 173 4.26 -5.94 2.78
CA TYR A 173 5.20 -6.84 2.12
C TYR A 173 4.77 -7.01 0.66
N ASP A 174 5.63 -6.71 -0.30
CA ASP A 174 5.29 -6.68 -1.72
C ASP A 174 4.63 -7.98 -2.23
N PRO A 175 5.09 -9.21 -1.91
CA PRO A 175 4.42 -10.42 -2.37
C PRO A 175 3.04 -10.60 -1.74
N ALA A 176 2.77 -10.08 -0.55
CA ALA A 176 1.45 -10.19 0.06
C ALA A 176 0.38 -9.48 -0.77
N VAL A 177 0.72 -8.34 -1.36
CA VAL A 177 -0.16 -7.55 -2.24
C VAL A 177 -0.56 -8.36 -3.47
N PHE A 178 0.42 -9.03 -4.09
CA PHE A 178 0.25 -9.76 -5.34
C PHE A 178 -0.27 -11.20 -5.15
N ALA A 179 0.06 -11.84 -4.03
CA ALA A 179 -0.34 -13.21 -3.72
C ALA A 179 -1.73 -13.31 -3.08
N ALA A 180 -2.26 -12.22 -2.49
CA ALA A 180 -3.54 -12.25 -1.79
C ALA A 180 -4.69 -12.80 -2.66
N MET A 181 -4.84 -12.33 -3.89
CA MET A 181 -5.93 -12.84 -4.74
C MET A 181 -5.68 -14.28 -5.21
N PRO A 182 -4.50 -14.64 -5.76
CA PRO A 182 -4.24 -16.02 -6.18
C PRO A 182 -4.38 -17.06 -5.06
N VAL A 183 -3.79 -16.81 -3.88
CA VAL A 183 -3.86 -17.74 -2.75
C VAL A 183 -5.28 -17.89 -2.24
N LYS A 184 -6.05 -16.80 -2.20
CA LYS A 184 -7.47 -16.83 -1.81
C LYS A 184 -8.32 -17.70 -2.75
N LEU A 185 -7.99 -17.70 -4.05
CA LEU A 185 -8.69 -18.48 -5.06
C LEU A 185 -8.20 -19.94 -5.18
N GLY A 186 -7.10 -20.28 -4.50
CA GLY A 186 -6.53 -21.63 -4.51
C GLY A 186 -5.75 -21.99 -5.78
N PHE A 187 -5.13 -21.00 -6.44
CA PHE A 187 -4.20 -21.24 -7.55
C PHE A 187 -2.82 -21.67 -7.09
#